data_AF-A0A838VG75-F1
#
_entry.id   AF-A0A838VG75-F1
#
_cell.length_a   1.000
_cell.length_b   1.000
_cell.length_c   1.000
_cell.angle_alpha   90.00
_cell.angle_beta   90.00
_cell.angle_gamma   90.00
#
_symmetry.space_group_name_H-M   'P 1'
#
loop_
_entity.id
_entity.type
_entity.pdbx_description
1 polymer ?
#
loop_
_entity_poly.entity_id
_entity_poly.type
_entity_poly.pdbx_seq_one_letter_code
_entity_poly.pdbx_strand_id
1 'polypeptide(L)'
;GGSLVTRLGNAPLFAQLRYNGPADTLWRLSGIESIDLSGPVAVGADVSGTARDPQIRGSLKTDNLRLESPTSGTVLTAMKAVGRFGGSKLVIDSFTAKAGEGTLNGRATFDLAAAHGFGMDIAADGKFAEVIRRDDIGATITGPVSIKSDGGSSTISGNVKLDRSAFRLGRASAAAAVPRLRVREINQPPDAAEVERAPMVWALDIKANAPNRLLVTGLGLDSEWRADLNIGGTLDSPAILGRADLVRGGYEFAGKRFDLARGVIRFQGASPPDPVLDIEANAAIQGLSATIRVTGTGQHPDIAFTSTPALPQEELLSRLLFGTSITNLSAPEALQLAAAVNGLRGGGGIDPINAIRKAIGLDRLRILPADATTRQGTAIAAGKYITRRTYVEVISDGAGYSATRVEFQITRWLSLLSTISTIGRQSATVRISKDY
;
A
#
# COMPACT_ATOMS: atom_id res chain seq x y z
N GLY A 1 -21.62 10.14 48.44
CA GLY A 1 -22.48 10.06 47.26
C GLY A 1 -21.63 10.21 46.03
N GLY A 2 -21.77 9.31 45.06
CA GLY A 2 -21.07 9.33 43.76
C GLY A 2 -21.80 8.37 42.81
N SER A 3 -21.59 8.52 41.50
CA SER A 3 -22.21 7.66 40.48
C SER A 3 -21.93 6.18 40.75
N LEU A 4 -22.79 5.26 40.27
CA LEU A 4 -22.60 3.81 40.42
C LEU A 4 -21.19 3.37 39.98
N VAL A 5 -20.70 3.93 38.86
CA VAL A 5 -19.35 3.71 38.34
C VAL A 5 -18.27 4.16 39.34
N THR A 6 -18.45 5.32 39.98
CA THR A 6 -17.50 5.82 40.99
C THR A 6 -17.47 4.93 42.23
N ARG A 7 -18.63 4.40 42.64
CA ARG A 7 -18.75 3.48 43.78
C ARG A 7 -18.14 2.11 43.47
N LEU A 8 -18.38 1.56 42.29
CA LEU A 8 -17.77 0.30 41.84
C LEU A 8 -16.25 0.43 41.68
N GLY A 9 -15.77 1.55 41.15
CA GLY A 9 -14.32 1.81 41.02
C GLY A 9 -13.56 1.86 42.35
N ASN A 10 -14.25 2.23 43.43
CA ASN A 10 -13.69 2.36 44.78
C ASN A 10 -14.05 1.19 45.72
N ALA A 11 -14.87 0.24 45.25
CA ALA A 11 -15.23 -0.92 46.05
C ALA A 11 -14.01 -1.83 46.27
N PRO A 12 -13.93 -2.53 47.41
CA PRO A 12 -12.87 -3.51 47.63
C PRO A 12 -12.94 -4.61 46.58
N LEU A 13 -11.83 -4.79 45.88
CA LEU A 13 -11.62 -5.83 44.89
C LEU A 13 -10.88 -6.99 45.55
N PHE A 14 -11.36 -8.21 45.36
CA PHE A 14 -10.61 -9.43 45.63
C PHE A 14 -10.82 -10.40 44.46
N ALA A 15 -9.73 -10.85 43.85
CA ALA A 15 -9.78 -11.85 42.80
C ALA A 15 -8.51 -12.71 42.80
N GLN A 16 -8.65 -13.96 42.38
CA GLN A 16 -7.54 -14.89 42.24
C GLN A 16 -7.54 -15.46 40.84
N LEU A 17 -6.39 -15.39 40.17
CA LEU A 17 -6.15 -16.00 38.87
C LEU A 17 -5.08 -17.07 39.00
N ARG A 18 -5.40 -18.29 38.57
CA ARG A 18 -4.46 -19.39 38.38
C ARG A 18 -4.72 -19.96 37.00
N TYR A 19 -3.79 -19.74 36.09
CA TYR A 19 -3.93 -20.10 34.69
C TYR A 19 -2.64 -20.71 34.18
N ASN A 20 -2.75 -21.83 33.48
CA ASN A 20 -1.64 -22.44 32.76
C ASN A 20 -2.20 -23.02 31.47
N GLY A 21 -2.01 -22.31 30.36
CA GLY A 21 -2.67 -22.65 29.11
C GLY A 21 -2.37 -21.67 27.97
N PRO A 22 -3.15 -21.74 26.90
CA PRO A 22 -2.97 -20.90 25.71
C PRO A 22 -3.29 -19.41 25.95
N ALA A 23 -2.34 -18.52 25.66
CA ALA A 23 -2.46 -17.08 25.87
C ALA A 23 -3.62 -16.43 25.09
N ASP A 24 -4.00 -17.00 23.94
CA ASP A 24 -5.12 -16.53 23.11
C ASP A 24 -6.46 -16.59 23.86
N THR A 25 -6.61 -17.52 24.80
CA THR A 25 -7.82 -17.61 25.63
C THR A 25 -7.97 -16.38 26.53
N LEU A 26 -6.88 -15.95 27.18
CA LEU A 26 -6.88 -14.74 28.01
C LEU A 26 -6.91 -13.47 27.16
N TRP A 27 -6.19 -13.47 26.04
CA TRP A 27 -6.02 -12.30 25.19
C TRP A 27 -7.33 -11.82 24.57
N ARG A 28 -8.18 -12.76 24.14
CA ARG A 28 -9.52 -12.44 23.60
C ARG A 28 -10.42 -11.68 24.57
N LEU A 29 -10.17 -11.78 25.88
CA LEU A 29 -10.93 -11.05 26.91
C LEU A 29 -10.52 -9.58 27.01
N SER A 30 -9.37 -9.18 26.44
CA SER A 30 -8.88 -7.80 26.48
C SER A 30 -9.61 -6.86 25.52
N GLY A 31 -10.20 -7.40 24.45
CA GLY A 31 -10.77 -6.62 23.35
C GLY A 31 -9.74 -5.82 22.54
N ILE A 32 -8.45 -6.15 22.64
CA ILE A 32 -7.38 -5.52 21.85
C ILE A 32 -7.25 -6.29 20.53
N GLU A 33 -7.53 -5.63 19.41
CA GLU A 33 -7.47 -6.22 18.06
C GLU A 33 -6.20 -5.85 17.28
N SER A 34 -5.38 -4.93 17.80
CA SER A 34 -4.17 -4.46 17.12
C SER A 34 -3.02 -5.47 17.16
N ILE A 35 -3.08 -6.45 18.07
CA ILE A 35 -2.07 -7.48 18.31
C ILE A 35 -2.81 -8.78 18.65
N ASP A 36 -2.28 -9.91 18.21
CA ASP A 36 -2.70 -11.25 18.59
C ASP A 36 -1.61 -11.94 19.41
N LEU A 37 -1.99 -12.56 20.53
CA LEU A 37 -1.11 -13.38 21.36
C LEU A 37 -1.57 -14.82 21.37
N SER A 38 -0.62 -15.76 21.19
CA SER A 38 -0.90 -17.20 21.23
C SER A 38 0.30 -17.98 21.80
N GLY A 39 0.07 -19.23 22.21
CA GLY A 39 1.10 -20.08 22.82
C GLY A 39 1.02 -20.14 24.35
N PRO A 40 1.86 -20.94 25.01
CA PRO A 40 1.71 -21.25 26.43
C PRO A 40 2.05 -20.04 27.32
N VAL A 41 1.18 -19.75 28.27
CA VAL A 41 1.41 -18.80 29.35
C VAL A 41 0.92 -19.38 30.69
N ALA A 42 1.73 -19.17 31.73
CA ALA A 42 1.38 -19.48 33.09
C ALA A 42 1.27 -18.17 33.88
N VAL A 43 0.13 -17.95 34.52
CA VAL A 43 -0.15 -16.78 35.35
C VAL A 43 -0.68 -17.24 36.70
N GLY A 44 -0.03 -16.79 37.76
CA GLY A 44 -0.55 -16.89 39.11
C GLY A 44 -0.59 -15.49 39.70
N ALA A 45 -1.78 -14.97 39.98
CA ALA A 45 -1.95 -13.64 40.55
C ALA A 45 -3.08 -13.59 41.58
N ASP A 46 -2.84 -12.88 42.67
CA ASP A 46 -3.85 -12.52 43.67
C ASP A 46 -4.00 -10.99 43.61
N VAL A 47 -5.24 -10.55 43.39
CA VAL A 47 -5.61 -9.15 43.19
C VAL A 47 -6.41 -8.70 44.40
N SER A 48 -6.02 -7.57 44.97
CA SER A 48 -6.67 -6.90 46.09
C SER A 48 -6.77 -5.38 45.83
N GLY A 49 -7.28 -4.59 46.78
CA GLY A 49 -7.33 -3.13 46.65
C GLY A 49 -8.62 -2.65 46.01
N THR A 50 -8.55 -1.79 44.99
CA THR A 50 -9.72 -1.29 44.26
C THR A 50 -9.52 -1.43 42.75
N ALA A 51 -10.57 -1.27 41.94
CA ALA A 51 -10.41 -1.31 40.48
C ALA A 51 -9.56 -0.13 39.94
N ARG A 52 -9.49 0.99 40.66
CA ARG A 52 -8.67 2.15 40.29
C ARG A 52 -7.20 2.00 40.68
N ASP A 53 -6.94 1.30 41.77
CA ASP A 53 -5.60 1.00 42.29
C ASP A 53 -5.54 -0.47 42.75
N PRO A 54 -5.35 -1.39 41.78
CA PRO A 54 -5.28 -2.81 42.09
C PRO A 54 -3.92 -3.14 42.71
N GLN A 55 -3.96 -3.91 43.79
CA GLN A 55 -2.79 -4.46 44.45
C GLN A 55 -2.64 -5.92 44.03
N ILE A 56 -1.76 -6.16 43.05
CA ILE A 56 -1.55 -7.46 42.42
C ILE A 56 -0.24 -8.06 42.93
N ARG A 57 -0.30 -9.29 43.42
CA ARG A 57 0.87 -10.10 43.79
C ARG A 57 0.86 -11.38 42.98
N GLY A 58 2.00 -11.74 42.42
CA GLY A 58 2.09 -12.94 41.60
C GLY A 58 3.21 -12.91 40.57
N SER A 59 3.12 -13.86 39.64
CA SER A 59 4.08 -14.03 38.56
C SER A 59 3.41 -14.43 37.25
N LEU A 60 4.06 -14.06 36.16
CA LEU A 60 3.75 -14.47 34.80
C LEU A 60 4.98 -15.17 34.21
N LYS A 61 4.79 -16.28 33.51
CA LYS A 61 5.85 -16.96 32.77
C LYS A 61 5.35 -17.40 31.40
N THR A 62 6.21 -17.24 30.40
CA THR A 62 6.05 -17.89 29.10
C THR A 62 7.40 -18.32 28.55
N ASP A 63 7.43 -19.46 27.86
CA ASP A 63 8.64 -20.03 27.26
C ASP A 63 8.54 -20.16 25.72
N ASN A 64 7.36 -19.89 25.14
CA ASN A 64 7.12 -20.02 23.69
C ASN A 64 5.91 -19.20 23.21
N LEU A 65 5.78 -17.96 23.68
CA LEU A 65 4.70 -17.07 23.21
C LEU A 65 4.95 -16.65 21.75
N ARG A 66 3.87 -16.47 21.01
CA ARG A 66 3.84 -15.87 19.68
C ARG A 66 3.03 -14.59 19.76
N LEU A 67 3.60 -13.51 19.23
CA LEU A 67 2.94 -12.22 19.08
C LEU A 67 2.85 -11.89 17.59
N GLU A 68 1.69 -11.50 17.13
CA GLU A 68 1.45 -11.10 15.75
C GLU A 68 0.76 -9.73 15.72
N SER A 69 1.23 -8.83 14.85
CA SER A 69 0.60 -7.54 14.62
C SER A 69 0.05 -7.53 13.20
N PRO A 70 -1.28 -7.62 13.01
CA PRO A 70 -1.88 -7.57 11.67
C PRO A 70 -1.59 -6.26 10.94
N THR A 71 -1.44 -5.15 11.66
CA THR A 71 -1.25 -3.82 11.10
C THR A 71 0.14 -3.60 10.49
N SER A 72 1.17 -4.19 11.10
CA SER A 72 2.57 -4.10 10.65
C SER A 72 3.08 -5.38 10.01
N GLY A 73 2.32 -6.48 10.08
CA GLY A 73 2.74 -7.84 9.69
C GLY A 73 3.86 -8.41 10.56
N THR A 74 4.17 -7.75 11.70
CA THR A 74 5.22 -8.21 12.61
C THR A 74 4.82 -9.55 13.21
N VAL A 75 5.77 -10.48 13.24
CA VAL A 75 5.57 -11.77 13.89
C VAL A 75 6.78 -12.03 14.77
N LEU A 76 6.54 -12.11 16.07
CA LEU A 76 7.50 -12.53 17.07
C LEU A 76 7.18 -13.96 17.50
N THR A 77 8.19 -14.82 17.52
CA THR A 77 8.04 -16.25 17.87
C THR A 77 9.05 -16.65 18.93
N ALA A 78 8.83 -17.82 19.54
CA ALA A 78 9.70 -18.35 20.58
C ALA A 78 9.95 -17.32 21.70
N MET A 79 8.94 -16.52 22.02
CA MET A 79 9.07 -15.47 23.01
C MET A 79 9.16 -16.09 24.41
N LYS A 80 10.20 -15.71 25.13
CA LYS A 80 10.45 -16.13 26.51
C LYS A 80 10.43 -14.91 27.40
N ALA A 81 9.64 -14.96 28.47
CA ALA A 81 9.56 -13.88 29.44
C ALA A 81 9.17 -14.42 30.82
N VAL A 82 9.75 -13.81 31.85
CA VAL A 82 9.33 -13.98 33.24
C VAL A 82 8.97 -12.60 33.77
N GLY A 83 7.76 -12.48 34.29
CA GLY A 83 7.21 -11.26 34.84
C GLY A 83 6.80 -11.45 36.29
N ARG A 84 6.88 -10.37 37.06
CA ARG A 84 6.43 -10.30 38.45
C ARG A 84 5.44 -9.16 38.61
N PHE A 85 4.33 -9.45 39.29
CA PHE A 85 3.38 -8.43 39.68
C PHE A 85 3.80 -7.81 41.01
N GLY A 86 3.80 -6.48 41.07
CA GLY A 86 4.07 -5.71 42.28
C GLY A 86 3.24 -4.43 42.30
N GLY A 87 2.30 -4.33 43.24
CA GLY A 87 1.32 -3.24 43.26
C GLY A 87 0.43 -3.31 42.02
N SER A 88 0.29 -2.21 41.30
CA SER A 88 -0.45 -2.16 40.02
C SER A 88 0.37 -2.60 38.80
N LYS A 89 1.67 -2.90 38.97
CA LYS A 89 2.59 -3.06 37.84
C LYS A 89 2.96 -4.52 37.57
N LEU A 90 3.00 -4.88 36.30
CA LEU A 90 3.67 -6.08 35.81
C LEU A 90 5.07 -5.68 35.30
N VAL A 91 6.11 -6.20 35.93
CA VAL A 91 7.51 -5.94 35.54
C VAL A 91 8.08 -7.20 34.91
N ILE A 92 8.57 -7.07 33.68
CA ILE A 92 9.31 -8.08 32.93
C ILE A 92 10.75 -7.59 32.82
N ASP A 93 11.62 -8.12 33.68
CA ASP A 93 13.02 -7.71 33.77
C ASP A 93 13.82 -8.06 32.50
N SER A 94 13.40 -9.13 31.79
CA SER A 94 13.93 -9.48 30.48
C SER A 94 12.92 -10.31 29.67
N PHE A 95 12.86 -10.06 28.36
CA PHE A 95 12.25 -10.96 27.39
C PHE A 95 13.19 -11.18 26.20
N THR A 96 13.05 -12.32 25.54
CA THR A 96 13.72 -12.63 24.27
C THR A 96 12.70 -13.14 23.27
N ALA A 97 12.92 -12.86 21.99
CA ALA A 97 12.03 -13.26 20.90
C ALA A 97 12.81 -13.44 19.59
N LYS A 98 12.31 -14.29 18.70
CA LYS A 98 12.72 -14.32 17.30
C LYS A 98 11.82 -13.40 16.48
N ALA A 99 12.42 -12.57 15.62
CA ALA A 99 11.74 -11.63 14.74
C ALA A 99 12.20 -11.89 13.29
N GLY A 100 11.50 -12.78 12.60
CA GLY A 100 12.00 -13.38 11.36
C GLY A 100 13.28 -14.19 11.62
N GLU A 101 14.31 -13.94 10.83
CA GLU A 101 15.66 -14.53 11.01
C GLU A 101 16.47 -13.85 12.14
N GLY A 102 16.00 -12.72 12.65
CA GLY A 102 16.66 -11.95 13.70
C GLY A 102 16.14 -12.23 15.11
N THR A 103 16.63 -11.42 16.06
CA THR A 103 16.25 -11.51 17.48
C THR A 103 15.88 -10.15 18.05
N LEU A 104 14.97 -10.16 19.02
CA LEU A 104 14.59 -9.00 19.80
C LEU A 104 14.76 -9.35 21.29
N ASN A 105 15.53 -8.55 22.01
CA ASN A 105 15.73 -8.71 23.46
C ASN A 105 15.34 -7.42 24.15
N GLY A 106 14.68 -7.49 25.30
CA GLY A 106 14.20 -6.27 25.93
C GLY A 106 13.67 -6.45 27.32
N ARG A 107 13.02 -5.39 27.80
CA ARG A 107 12.39 -5.28 29.11
C ARG A 107 11.05 -4.59 28.92
N ALA A 108 10.08 -4.91 29.77
CA ALA A 108 8.77 -4.29 29.69
C ALA A 108 8.18 -4.05 31.08
N THR A 109 7.49 -2.94 31.24
CA THR A 109 6.65 -2.66 32.41
C THR A 109 5.27 -2.26 31.94
N PHE A 110 4.24 -2.85 32.53
CA PHE A 110 2.84 -2.50 32.27
C PHE A 110 2.20 -2.02 33.56
N ASP A 111 1.57 -0.84 33.53
CA ASP A 111 0.79 -0.31 34.64
C ASP A 111 -0.69 -0.61 34.41
N LEU A 112 -1.27 -1.40 35.32
CA LEU A 112 -2.63 -1.89 35.23
C LEU A 112 -3.62 -1.03 36.02
N ALA A 113 -3.18 0.11 36.57
CA ALA A 113 -4.05 1.07 37.24
C ALA A 113 -4.92 1.83 36.22
N ALA A 114 -6.20 1.46 36.13
CA ALA A 114 -7.14 2.02 35.16
C ALA A 114 -7.43 3.52 35.36
N ALA A 115 -7.09 4.11 36.52
CA ALA A 115 -7.40 5.50 36.85
C ALA A 115 -6.74 6.54 35.92
N HIS A 116 -5.59 6.21 35.32
CA HIS A 116 -4.84 7.09 34.42
C HIS A 116 -4.71 6.53 33.00
N GLY A 117 -5.37 5.41 32.69
CA GLY A 117 -5.16 4.64 31.46
C GLY A 117 -4.06 3.58 31.62
N PHE A 118 -4.05 2.60 30.72
CA PHE A 118 -3.04 1.53 30.77
C PHE A 118 -1.66 2.09 30.42
N GLY A 119 -0.77 2.05 31.40
CA GLY A 119 0.63 2.47 31.22
C GLY A 119 1.46 1.35 30.61
N MET A 120 2.40 1.69 29.74
CA MET A 120 3.32 0.74 29.13
C MET A 120 4.68 1.41 28.93
N ASP A 121 5.75 0.73 29.31
CA ASP A 121 7.12 1.10 28.98
C ASP A 121 7.84 -0.16 28.50
N ILE A 122 8.06 -0.23 27.19
CA ILE A 122 8.80 -1.31 26.53
C ILE A 122 10.10 -0.70 26.02
N ALA A 123 11.21 -1.38 26.30
CA ALA A 123 12.51 -1.10 25.71
C ALA A 123 13.06 -2.40 25.13
N ALA A 124 13.37 -2.37 23.84
CA ALA A 124 13.85 -3.53 23.11
C ALA A 124 15.06 -3.17 22.26
N ASP A 125 16.00 -4.11 22.14
CA ASP A 125 17.14 -4.04 21.25
C ASP A 125 17.00 -5.15 20.21
N GLY A 126 16.93 -4.73 18.95
CA GLY A 126 16.80 -5.62 17.80
C GLY A 126 18.17 -5.93 17.21
N LYS A 127 18.35 -7.17 16.76
CA LYS A 127 19.48 -7.58 15.91
C LYS A 127 18.94 -8.29 14.68
N PHE A 128 19.07 -7.65 13.53
CA PHE A 128 18.43 -8.06 12.28
C PHE A 128 16.93 -8.40 12.44
N ALA A 129 16.25 -7.68 13.34
CA ALA A 129 14.88 -7.96 13.72
C ALA A 129 13.91 -7.49 12.63
N GLU A 130 13.12 -8.40 12.08
CA GLU A 130 12.06 -8.08 11.12
C GLU A 130 10.84 -7.48 11.84
N VAL A 131 10.75 -6.15 11.81
CA VAL A 131 9.75 -5.38 12.58
C VAL A 131 8.57 -4.93 11.73
N ILE A 132 8.69 -4.88 10.39
CA ILE A 132 7.58 -4.63 9.48
C ILE A 132 7.66 -5.64 8.35
N ARG A 133 6.53 -6.28 8.05
CA ARG A 133 6.39 -7.30 7.01
C ARG A 133 5.03 -7.18 6.34
N ARG A 134 4.86 -6.14 5.53
CA ARG A 134 3.67 -5.92 4.72
C ARG A 134 4.01 -6.10 3.23
N ASP A 135 2.98 -6.26 2.41
CA ASP A 135 3.12 -6.39 0.96
C ASP A 135 3.65 -5.13 0.27
N ASP A 136 3.47 -3.97 0.90
CA ASP A 136 3.86 -2.65 0.42
C ASP A 136 5.13 -2.12 1.08
N ILE A 137 5.40 -2.49 2.33
CA ILE A 137 6.53 -2.00 3.13
C ILE A 137 7.13 -3.15 3.95
N GLY A 138 8.46 -3.25 3.95
CA GLY A 138 9.21 -4.16 4.81
C GLY A 138 10.37 -3.45 5.50
N ALA A 139 10.65 -3.83 6.76
CA ALA A 139 11.76 -3.29 7.53
C ALA A 139 12.38 -4.34 8.47
N THR A 140 13.69 -4.52 8.33
CA THR A 140 14.55 -5.30 9.21
C THR A 140 15.56 -4.36 9.84
N ILE A 141 15.64 -4.37 11.18
CA ILE A 141 16.42 -3.37 11.92
C ILE A 141 17.45 -3.96 12.87
N THR A 142 18.46 -3.16 13.18
CA THR A 142 19.35 -3.35 14.32
C THR A 142 19.41 -2.08 15.15
N GLY A 143 19.30 -2.22 16.47
CA GLY A 143 19.39 -1.12 17.44
C GLY A 143 18.18 -1.00 18.36
N PRO A 144 18.18 0.02 19.23
CA PRO A 144 17.17 0.20 20.25
C PRO A 144 15.86 0.79 19.71
N VAL A 145 14.74 0.26 20.21
CA VAL A 145 13.37 0.76 20.05
C VAL A 145 12.72 0.83 21.42
N SER A 146 11.92 1.87 21.66
CA SER A 146 11.13 2.03 22.87
C SER A 146 9.69 2.42 22.54
N ILE A 147 8.75 1.84 23.29
CA ILE A 147 7.33 2.14 23.22
C ILE A 147 6.91 2.58 24.61
N LYS A 148 6.40 3.81 24.73
CA LYS A 148 5.93 4.37 26.00
C LYS A 148 4.48 4.84 25.86
N SER A 149 3.68 4.57 26.87
CA SER A 149 2.31 5.04 27.03
C SER A 149 2.08 5.32 28.51
N ASP A 150 1.58 6.51 28.85
CA ASP A 150 1.16 6.86 30.21
C ASP A 150 -0.36 7.05 30.33
N GLY A 151 -1.11 6.55 29.35
CA GLY A 151 -2.57 6.60 29.30
C GLY A 151 -3.15 7.93 28.79
N GLY A 152 -2.32 8.96 28.60
CA GLY A 152 -2.68 10.19 27.88
C GLY A 152 -1.77 10.49 26.69
N SER A 153 -0.49 10.12 26.78
CA SER A 153 0.51 10.28 25.72
C SER A 153 1.14 8.94 25.38
N SER A 154 1.28 8.65 24.10
CA SER A 154 1.88 7.42 23.61
C SER A 154 2.94 7.75 22.57
N THR A 155 4.13 7.17 22.69
CA THR A 155 5.28 7.46 21.83
C THR A 155 6.03 6.18 21.46
N ILE A 156 6.37 6.05 20.18
CA ILE A 156 7.27 5.04 19.65
C ILE A 156 8.55 5.74 19.24
N SER A 157 9.67 5.38 19.85
CA SER A 157 10.97 6.00 19.63
C SER A 157 12.05 4.98 19.33
N GLY A 158 13.13 5.40 18.67
CA GLY A 158 14.22 4.48 18.33
C GLY A 158 15.31 5.14 17.51
N ASN A 159 16.53 4.62 17.67
CA ASN A 159 17.66 4.97 16.82
C ASN A 159 18.16 3.68 16.18
N VAL A 160 17.72 3.44 14.95
CA VAL A 160 17.81 2.14 14.31
C VAL A 160 18.58 2.21 13.00
N LYS A 161 19.40 1.18 12.77
CA LYS A 161 19.95 0.89 11.46
C LYS A 161 18.96 0.02 10.71
N LEU A 162 18.57 0.43 9.51
CA LEU A 162 17.80 -0.38 8.57
C LEU A 162 18.79 -1.33 7.86
N ASP A 163 18.79 -2.60 8.26
CA ASP A 163 19.65 -3.63 7.64
C ASP A 163 19.10 -4.12 6.29
N ARG A 164 17.77 -4.11 6.18
CA ARG A 164 17.02 -4.37 4.95
C ARG A 164 15.73 -3.59 5.02
N SER A 165 15.37 -2.92 3.94
CA SER A 165 14.05 -2.32 3.81
C SER A 165 13.55 -2.46 2.39
N ALA A 166 12.24 -2.59 2.24
CA ALA A 166 11.59 -2.71 0.96
C ALA A 166 10.39 -1.78 0.92
N PHE A 167 10.22 -1.08 -0.19
CA PHE A 167 9.08 -0.24 -0.47
C PHE A 167 8.54 -0.58 -1.87
N ARG A 168 7.25 -0.87 -1.97
CA ARG A 168 6.61 -1.24 -3.23
C ARG A 168 5.60 -0.18 -3.66
N LEU A 169 5.95 0.54 -4.72
CA LEU A 169 5.11 1.53 -5.38
C LEU A 169 3.84 0.88 -5.95
N GLY A 170 2.73 1.63 -5.89
CA GLY A 170 1.42 1.20 -6.40
C GLY A 170 0.65 0.22 -5.51
N ARG A 171 1.24 -0.25 -4.39
CA ARG A 171 0.54 -1.07 -3.38
C ARG A 171 0.27 -0.34 -2.07
N ALA A 172 1.08 0.66 -1.74
CA ALA A 172 0.94 1.42 -0.49
C ALA A 172 -0.44 2.13 -0.34
N SER A 173 -1.06 2.56 -1.44
CA SER A 173 -2.39 3.19 -1.42
C SER A 173 -3.55 2.19 -1.26
N ALA A 174 -3.34 0.90 -1.57
CA ALA A 174 -4.37 -0.12 -1.46
C ALA A 174 -4.57 -0.61 -0.01
N ALA A 175 -3.52 -0.57 0.82
CA ALA A 175 -3.59 -0.96 2.23
C ALA A 175 -4.41 0.01 3.11
N ALA A 176 -4.57 1.27 2.68
CA ALA A 176 -5.38 2.26 3.38
C ALA A 176 -6.91 2.08 3.18
N ALA A 177 -7.32 1.25 2.22
CA ALA A 177 -8.71 1.04 1.86
C ALA A 177 -9.27 -0.28 2.41
N VAL A 178 -9.16 -0.51 3.73
CA VAL A 178 -10.03 -1.51 4.36
C VAL A 178 -11.45 -0.93 4.33
N PRO A 179 -12.42 -1.55 3.63
CA PRO A 179 -13.78 -1.05 3.59
C PRO A 179 -14.33 -1.05 5.02
N ARG A 180 -14.57 0.13 5.57
CA ARG A 180 -15.33 0.25 6.82
C ARG A 180 -16.76 -0.18 6.52
N LEU A 181 -17.10 -1.41 6.88
CA LEU A 181 -18.48 -1.87 6.86
C LEU A 181 -19.27 -0.93 7.76
N ARG A 182 -20.19 -0.15 7.18
CA ARG A 182 -21.19 0.60 7.95
C ARG A 182 -22.16 -0.42 8.53
N VAL A 183 -21.81 -0.96 9.69
CA VAL A 183 -22.72 -1.82 10.45
C VAL A 183 -23.79 -0.90 11.03
N ARG A 184 -25.04 -1.12 10.63
CA ARG A 184 -26.20 -0.51 11.29
C ARG A 184 -26.71 -1.52 12.29
N GLU A 185 -26.31 -1.39 13.55
CA GLU A 185 -26.87 -2.22 14.61
C GLU A 185 -28.38 -1.92 14.73
N ILE A 186 -29.19 -2.95 14.52
CA ILE A 186 -30.64 -2.92 14.73
C ILE A 186 -30.91 -3.74 15.99
N ASN A 187 -31.52 -3.12 17.01
CA ASN A 187 -31.75 -3.63 18.38
C ASN A 187 -30.62 -3.39 19.41
N GLN A 188 -30.00 -2.21 19.43
CA GLN A 188 -29.15 -1.82 20.56
C GLN A 188 -30.01 -1.56 21.82
N PRO A 189 -29.73 -2.20 22.97
CA PRO A 189 -30.40 -1.87 24.23
C PRO A 189 -30.18 -0.39 24.56
N PRO A 190 -31.16 0.33 25.16
CA PRO A 190 -31.04 1.75 25.47
C PRO A 190 -29.84 2.14 26.36
N ASP A 191 -29.23 1.16 27.05
CA ASP A 191 -28.10 1.34 27.98
C ASP A 191 -26.73 0.92 27.40
N ALA A 192 -26.65 0.53 26.12
CA ALA A 192 -25.36 0.31 25.46
C ALA A 192 -24.79 1.67 25.01
N ALA A 193 -24.38 2.50 25.96
CA ALA A 193 -23.51 3.63 25.65
C ALA A 193 -22.21 3.06 25.10
N GLU A 194 -22.04 3.14 23.78
CA GLU A 194 -20.77 2.90 23.12
C GLU A 194 -19.78 3.88 23.76
N VAL A 195 -18.91 3.36 24.63
CA VAL A 195 -17.89 4.19 25.27
C VAL A 195 -16.95 4.59 24.15
N GLU A 196 -17.16 5.77 23.57
CA GLU A 196 -16.24 6.46 22.69
C GLU A 196 -14.92 6.63 23.44
N ARG A 197 -14.06 5.62 23.38
CA ARG A 197 -12.68 5.76 23.84
C ARG A 197 -12.02 6.69 22.84
N ALA A 198 -11.57 7.84 23.33
CA ALA A 198 -10.78 8.75 22.53
C ALA A 198 -9.64 7.96 21.86
N PRO A 199 -9.43 8.11 20.54
CA PRO A 199 -8.39 7.39 19.83
C PRO A 199 -7.03 7.72 20.46
N MET A 200 -6.30 6.68 20.87
CA MET A 200 -4.99 6.84 21.47
C MET A 200 -4.00 7.28 20.39
N VAL A 201 -3.51 8.51 20.47
CA VAL A 201 -2.59 9.08 19.48
C VAL A 201 -1.17 8.61 19.77
N TRP A 202 -0.58 7.89 18.84
CA TRP A 202 0.80 7.41 18.91
C TRP A 202 1.73 8.37 18.17
N ALA A 203 2.57 9.09 18.92
CA ALA A 203 3.64 9.91 18.36
C ALA A 203 4.84 9.05 17.94
N LEU A 204 5.57 9.51 16.92
CA LEU A 204 6.79 8.87 16.42
C LEU A 204 8.02 9.73 16.73
N ASP A 205 9.14 9.08 17.09
CA ASP A 205 10.48 9.66 17.17
C ASP A 205 11.52 8.61 16.74
N ILE A 206 11.55 8.31 15.44
CA ILE A 206 12.40 7.26 14.89
C ILE A 206 13.51 7.90 14.05
N LYS A 207 14.75 7.65 14.44
CA LYS A 207 15.94 7.91 13.61
C LYS A 207 16.30 6.63 12.90
N ALA A 208 16.16 6.62 11.58
CA ALA A 208 16.38 5.47 10.73
C ALA A 208 17.52 5.73 9.75
N ASN A 209 18.62 4.99 9.90
CA ASN A 209 19.76 5.03 9.00
C ASN A 209 19.80 3.77 8.13
N ALA A 210 19.64 3.92 6.82
CA ALA A 210 19.81 2.87 5.82
C ALA A 210 21.12 3.10 5.05
N PRO A 211 22.23 2.47 5.44
CA PRO A 211 23.50 2.65 4.72
C PRO A 211 23.46 2.09 3.29
N ASN A 212 22.61 1.10 3.04
CA ASN A 212 22.32 0.47 1.75
C ASN A 212 21.04 -0.39 1.87
N ARG A 213 20.69 -1.16 0.83
CA ARG A 213 19.60 -2.16 0.84
C ARG A 213 18.21 -1.61 1.22
N LEU A 214 17.96 -0.32 0.95
CA LEU A 214 16.62 0.21 0.83
C LEU A 214 16.15 -0.02 -0.60
N LEU A 215 15.40 -1.10 -0.80
CA LEU A 215 14.88 -1.49 -2.11
C LEU A 215 13.58 -0.76 -2.39
N VAL A 216 13.49 -0.09 -3.53
CA VAL A 216 12.26 0.52 -4.03
C VAL A 216 11.89 -0.15 -5.34
N THR A 217 10.74 -0.80 -5.35
CA THR A 217 10.25 -1.60 -6.48
C THR A 217 8.83 -1.20 -6.88
N GLY A 218 8.40 -1.59 -8.07
CA GLY A 218 7.02 -1.44 -8.53
C GLY A 218 6.84 -0.30 -9.54
N LEU A 219 5.73 -0.34 -10.27
CA LEU A 219 5.44 0.57 -11.39
C LEU A 219 6.55 0.64 -12.46
N GLY A 220 7.37 -0.42 -12.60
CA GLY A 220 8.52 -0.48 -13.50
C GLY A 220 9.86 -0.12 -12.83
N LEU A 221 9.86 0.43 -11.62
CA LEU A 221 11.08 0.74 -10.88
C LEU A 221 11.64 -0.52 -10.20
N ASP A 222 12.96 -0.68 -10.26
CA ASP A 222 13.73 -1.59 -9.42
C ASP A 222 15.05 -0.90 -9.04
N SER A 223 15.18 -0.50 -7.77
CA SER A 223 16.28 0.36 -7.34
C SER A 223 16.67 0.13 -5.89
N GLU A 224 17.94 0.40 -5.60
CA GLU A 224 18.53 0.35 -4.27
C GLU A 224 18.99 1.76 -3.86
N TRP A 225 18.68 2.12 -2.62
CA TRP A 225 18.94 3.42 -2.05
C TRP A 225 19.67 3.29 -0.71
N ARG A 226 20.33 4.37 -0.32
CA ARG A 226 20.75 4.65 1.05
C ARG A 226 19.94 5.83 1.57
N ALA A 227 19.67 5.90 2.86
CA ALA A 227 18.90 6.99 3.44
C ALA A 227 19.30 7.30 4.88
N ASP A 228 19.09 8.54 5.27
CA ASP A 228 19.13 9.00 6.66
C ASP A 228 17.84 9.78 6.91
N LEU A 229 16.97 9.23 7.77
CA LEU A 229 15.61 9.68 7.96
C LEU A 229 15.31 9.89 9.44
N ASN A 230 14.68 11.01 9.76
CA ASN A 230 14.00 11.25 11.02
C ASN A 230 12.50 11.19 10.76
N ILE A 231 11.81 10.27 11.43
CA ILE A 231 10.38 10.02 11.28
C ILE A 231 9.69 10.47 12.56
N GLY A 232 8.95 11.56 12.46
CA GLY A 232 8.13 12.13 13.50
C GLY A 232 6.64 12.10 13.17
N GLY A 233 5.87 12.98 13.80
CA GLY A 233 4.42 13.06 13.61
C GLY A 233 3.69 11.97 14.39
N THR A 234 2.56 11.50 13.85
CA THR A 234 1.77 10.42 14.45
C THR A 234 1.78 9.18 13.56
N LEU A 235 1.38 8.03 14.12
CA LEU A 235 1.29 6.79 13.36
C LEU A 235 0.38 6.89 12.12
N ASP A 236 -0.70 7.66 12.21
CA ASP A 236 -1.65 7.89 11.10
C ASP A 236 -1.25 9.06 10.18
N SER A 237 -0.32 9.90 10.61
CA SER A 237 0.16 11.06 9.87
C SER A 237 1.66 11.24 10.12
N PRO A 238 2.49 10.34 9.57
CA PRO A 238 3.93 10.41 9.76
C PRO A 238 4.49 11.63 9.04
N ALA A 239 5.47 12.28 9.68
CA ALA A 239 6.25 13.37 9.12
C ALA A 239 7.69 12.90 8.94
N ILE A 240 8.15 12.81 7.68
CA ILE A 240 9.49 12.29 7.37
C ILE A 240 10.39 13.47 7.01
N LEU A 241 11.55 13.56 7.65
CA LEU A 241 12.60 14.52 7.37
C LEU A 241 13.88 13.76 7.02
N GLY A 242 14.63 14.21 6.02
CA GLY A 242 15.93 13.60 5.69
C GLY A 242 16.16 13.45 4.20
N ARG A 243 17.01 12.50 3.84
CA ARG A 243 17.46 12.32 2.45
C ARG A 243 17.63 10.86 2.12
N ALA A 244 17.26 10.48 0.90
CA ALA A 244 17.65 9.22 0.29
C ALA A 244 18.45 9.49 -0.99
N ASP A 245 19.52 8.73 -1.17
CA ASP A 245 20.43 8.79 -2.31
C ASP A 245 20.44 7.45 -3.04
N LEU A 246 20.33 7.51 -4.36
CA LEU A 246 20.37 6.34 -5.22
C LEU A 246 21.74 5.67 -5.11
N VAL A 247 21.73 4.35 -4.91
CA VAL A 247 22.92 3.50 -5.02
C VAL A 247 23.03 2.94 -6.43
N ARG A 248 21.93 2.37 -6.94
CA ARG A 248 21.81 1.79 -8.28
C ARG A 248 20.34 1.50 -8.58
N GLY A 249 20.00 1.32 -9.84
CA GLY A 249 18.70 0.81 -10.21
C GLY A 249 18.40 1.01 -11.68
N GLY A 250 17.24 0.53 -12.08
CA GLY A 250 16.67 0.75 -13.39
C GLY A 250 15.19 1.03 -13.29
N TYR A 251 14.66 1.60 -14.35
CA TYR A 251 13.25 1.78 -14.59
C TYR A 251 12.90 1.12 -15.92
N GLU A 252 11.83 0.35 -15.96
CA GLU A 252 11.32 -0.29 -17.15
C GLU A 252 9.96 0.29 -17.53
N PHE A 253 9.85 0.75 -18.77
CA PHE A 253 8.60 1.26 -19.34
C PHE A 253 8.47 0.85 -20.80
N ALA A 254 7.31 0.33 -21.17
CA ALA A 254 7.01 -0.13 -22.54
C ALA A 254 8.09 -1.08 -23.13
N GLY A 255 8.64 -1.96 -22.29
CA GLY A 255 9.70 -2.91 -22.68
C GLY A 255 11.06 -2.26 -22.95
N LYS A 256 11.24 -1.00 -22.55
CA LYS A 256 12.53 -0.29 -22.58
C LYS A 256 13.05 -0.12 -21.17
N ARG A 257 14.34 -0.37 -21.01
CA ARG A 257 15.08 -0.18 -19.77
C ARG A 257 15.81 1.16 -19.77
N PHE A 258 15.67 1.87 -18.67
CA PHE A 258 16.35 3.11 -18.35
C PHE A 258 17.21 2.84 -17.11
N ASP A 259 18.51 3.05 -17.20
CA ASP A 259 19.40 2.87 -16.05
C ASP A 259 19.45 4.17 -15.25
N LEU A 260 19.20 4.09 -13.95
CA LEU A 260 19.24 5.26 -13.07
C LEU A 260 20.69 5.66 -12.83
N ALA A 261 21.05 6.87 -13.27
CA ALA A 261 22.42 7.39 -13.17
C ALA A 261 22.63 8.17 -11.87
N ARG A 262 21.63 8.92 -11.44
CA ARG A 262 21.64 9.70 -10.20
C ARG A 262 20.23 9.77 -9.63
N GLY A 263 20.11 9.82 -8.31
CA GLY A 263 18.82 10.05 -7.67
C GLY A 263 19.00 10.62 -6.28
N VAL A 264 18.28 11.69 -6.00
CA VAL A 264 18.19 12.32 -4.69
C VAL A 264 16.73 12.56 -4.37
N ILE A 265 16.29 12.06 -3.22
CA ILE A 265 14.96 12.29 -2.68
C ILE A 265 15.14 13.03 -1.36
N ARG A 266 14.48 14.19 -1.21
CA ARG A 266 14.58 15.03 -0.01
C ARG A 266 13.24 15.12 0.68
N PHE A 267 13.20 14.66 1.91
CA PHE A 267 12.02 14.72 2.76
C PHE A 267 12.08 15.97 3.64
N GLN A 268 11.03 16.79 3.60
CA GLN A 268 10.99 18.11 4.23
C GLN A 268 10.18 18.18 5.53
N GLY A 269 9.67 17.05 6.03
CA GLY A 269 8.85 16.98 7.24
C GLY A 269 7.35 17.24 7.01
N ALA A 270 6.90 17.32 5.76
CA ALA A 270 5.47 17.45 5.44
C ALA A 270 4.69 16.17 5.82
N SER A 271 3.43 16.34 6.20
CA SER A 271 2.48 15.24 6.43
C SER A 271 1.15 15.54 5.71
N PRO A 272 0.72 14.72 4.75
CA PRO A 272 1.39 13.51 4.24
C PRO A 272 2.77 13.80 3.60
N PRO A 273 3.71 12.84 3.58
CA PRO A 273 5.01 13.04 2.96
C PRO A 273 4.91 13.33 1.45
N ASP A 274 5.45 14.48 1.03
CA ASP A 274 5.62 14.85 -0.39
C ASP A 274 7.08 15.29 -0.63
N PRO A 275 8.00 14.34 -0.90
CA PRO A 275 9.42 14.66 -1.01
C PRO A 275 9.76 15.34 -2.33
N VAL A 276 10.82 16.14 -2.33
CA VAL A 276 11.40 16.72 -3.55
C VAL A 276 12.29 15.69 -4.24
N LEU A 277 12.09 15.52 -5.54
CA LEU A 277 12.80 14.57 -6.40
C LEU A 277 13.84 15.30 -7.25
N ASP A 278 15.00 14.68 -7.44
CA ASP A 278 16.01 15.04 -8.44
C ASP A 278 16.67 13.73 -8.91
N ILE A 279 16.08 13.12 -9.93
CA ILE A 279 16.43 11.80 -10.45
C ILE A 279 16.79 11.92 -11.92
N GLU A 280 17.86 11.26 -12.32
CA GLU A 280 18.35 11.17 -13.68
C GLU A 280 18.46 9.71 -14.11
N ALA A 281 17.92 9.40 -15.27
CA ALA A 281 17.98 8.07 -15.87
C ALA A 281 18.47 8.18 -17.32
N ASN A 282 19.23 7.19 -17.78
CA ASN A 282 19.78 7.15 -19.13
C ASN A 282 19.25 5.92 -19.87
N ALA A 283 18.99 6.07 -21.16
CA ALA A 283 18.68 4.97 -22.07
C ALA A 283 19.52 5.06 -23.33
N ALA A 284 20.09 3.92 -23.73
CA ALA A 284 20.73 3.76 -25.02
C ALA A 284 19.72 3.22 -26.03
N ILE A 285 19.48 3.98 -27.10
CA ILE A 285 18.65 3.59 -28.24
C ILE A 285 19.59 3.55 -29.45
N GLN A 286 19.26 2.78 -30.48
CA GLN A 286 20.09 2.61 -31.68
C GLN A 286 20.54 3.97 -32.27
N GLY A 287 21.80 4.34 -32.00
CA GLY A 287 22.43 5.60 -32.45
C GLY A 287 22.07 6.87 -31.65
N LEU A 288 21.42 6.75 -30.49
CA LEU A 288 20.94 7.87 -29.68
C LEU A 288 21.07 7.57 -28.18
N SER A 289 21.64 8.51 -27.42
CA SER A 289 21.60 8.47 -25.96
C SER A 289 20.50 9.40 -25.46
N ALA A 290 19.54 8.88 -24.70
CA ALA A 290 18.45 9.63 -24.09
C ALA A 290 18.70 9.79 -22.60
N THR A 291 18.49 10.99 -22.07
CA THR A 291 18.53 11.28 -20.63
C THR A 291 17.15 11.78 -20.20
N ILE A 292 16.65 11.21 -19.10
CA ILE A 292 15.40 11.57 -18.46
C ILE A 292 15.73 12.21 -17.14
N ARG A 293 15.14 13.37 -16.88
CA ARG A 293 15.26 14.07 -15.60
C ARG A 293 13.90 14.23 -14.96
N VAL A 294 13.76 13.72 -13.74
CA VAL A 294 12.55 13.84 -12.91
C VAL A 294 12.87 14.79 -11.76
N THR A 295 12.16 15.92 -11.72
CA THR A 295 12.27 16.95 -10.68
C THR A 295 10.89 17.27 -10.10
N GLY A 296 10.78 18.25 -9.19
CA GLY A 296 9.51 18.60 -8.56
C GLY A 296 9.23 17.76 -7.31
N THR A 297 7.96 17.67 -6.91
CA THR A 297 7.57 16.89 -5.73
C THR A 297 7.04 15.51 -6.14
N GLY A 298 6.90 14.59 -5.17
CA GLY A 298 6.35 13.26 -5.42
C GLY A 298 4.91 13.29 -5.95
N GLN A 299 4.11 14.28 -5.53
CA GLN A 299 2.75 14.50 -6.03
C GLN A 299 2.70 15.27 -7.36
N HIS A 300 3.70 16.13 -7.61
CA HIS A 300 3.80 16.95 -8.81
C HIS A 300 5.18 16.84 -9.45
N PRO A 301 5.51 15.69 -10.08
CA PRO A 301 6.79 15.52 -10.76
C PRO A 301 6.81 16.28 -12.09
N ASP A 302 7.94 16.91 -12.40
CA ASP A 302 8.26 17.46 -13.72
C ASP A 302 9.27 16.55 -14.41
N ILE A 303 8.93 16.08 -15.61
CA ILE A 303 9.68 15.06 -16.35
C ILE A 303 10.16 15.67 -17.67
N ALA A 304 11.47 15.90 -17.74
CA ALA A 304 12.15 16.41 -18.92
C ALA A 304 12.96 15.32 -19.61
N PHE A 305 13.02 15.36 -20.94
CA PHE A 305 13.80 14.41 -21.74
C PHE A 305 14.76 15.17 -22.64
N THR A 306 16.00 14.72 -22.72
CA THR A 306 17.04 15.25 -23.59
C THR A 306 17.74 14.10 -24.31
N SER A 307 18.45 14.39 -25.40
CA SER A 307 19.20 13.37 -26.11
C SER A 307 20.47 13.89 -26.76
N THR A 308 21.38 12.97 -27.04
CA THR A 308 22.57 13.20 -27.88
C THR A 308 22.54 12.22 -29.06
N PRO A 309 22.43 12.69 -30.32
CA PRO A 309 22.27 14.09 -30.75
C PRO A 309 20.96 14.73 -30.27
N ALA A 310 20.92 16.07 -30.23
CA ALA A 310 19.77 16.82 -29.73
C ALA A 310 18.55 16.65 -30.63
N LEU A 311 17.46 16.14 -30.06
CA LEU A 311 16.17 15.98 -30.73
C LEU A 311 15.08 16.75 -29.98
N PRO A 312 13.99 17.18 -30.66
CA PRO A 312 12.79 17.62 -29.99
C PRO A 312 12.25 16.53 -29.04
N GLN A 313 11.71 16.93 -27.89
CA GLN A 313 11.24 16.02 -26.84
C GLN A 313 10.17 15.02 -27.34
N GLU A 314 9.29 15.46 -28.23
CA GLU A 314 8.22 14.65 -28.82
C GLU A 314 8.78 13.58 -29.77
N GLU A 315 9.79 13.93 -30.56
CA GLU A 315 10.52 13.01 -31.44
C GLU A 315 11.29 11.96 -30.62
N LEU A 316 11.94 12.40 -29.53
CA LEU A 316 12.63 11.53 -28.59
C LEU A 316 11.67 10.56 -27.92
N LEU A 317 10.52 11.04 -27.44
CA LEU A 317 9.51 10.22 -26.80
C LEU A 317 8.89 9.21 -27.79
N SER A 318 8.63 9.63 -29.04
CA SER A 318 8.18 8.71 -30.09
C SER A 318 9.17 7.57 -30.30
N ARG A 319 10.47 7.88 -30.43
CA ARG A 319 11.52 6.87 -30.60
C ARG A 319 11.68 5.98 -29.37
N LEU A 320 11.50 6.53 -28.18
CA LEU A 320 11.52 5.78 -26.93
C LEU A 320 10.36 4.79 -26.82
N LEU A 321 9.13 5.24 -27.09
CA LEU A 321 7.92 4.44 -26.88
C LEU A 321 7.62 3.47 -28.03
N PHE A 322 7.82 3.91 -29.26
CA PHE A 322 7.39 3.18 -30.46
C PHE A 322 8.57 2.73 -31.33
N GLY A 323 9.80 3.16 -31.04
CA GLY A 323 10.98 2.81 -31.83
C GLY A 323 11.06 3.51 -33.19
N THR A 324 10.17 4.48 -33.48
CA THR A 324 10.12 5.22 -34.75
C THR A 324 9.95 6.72 -34.52
N SER A 325 10.20 7.51 -35.56
CA SER A 325 10.03 8.98 -35.55
C SER A 325 8.56 9.37 -35.46
N ILE A 326 8.27 10.54 -34.88
CA ILE A 326 6.92 11.09 -34.78
C ILE A 326 6.28 11.29 -36.16
N THR A 327 7.10 11.54 -37.19
CA THR A 327 6.64 11.72 -38.57
C THR A 327 6.18 10.42 -39.22
N ASN A 328 6.58 9.27 -38.65
CA ASN A 328 6.26 7.95 -39.15
C ASN A 328 5.22 7.23 -38.26
N LEU A 329 4.69 7.91 -37.25
CA LEU A 329 3.62 7.37 -36.42
C LEU A 329 2.31 7.35 -37.19
N SER A 330 1.58 6.25 -37.06
CA SER A 330 0.19 6.19 -37.47
C SER A 330 -0.68 7.07 -36.55
N ALA A 331 -1.86 7.51 -37.04
CA ALA A 331 -2.78 8.35 -36.28
C ALA A 331 -3.14 7.83 -34.86
N PRO A 332 -3.28 6.50 -34.63
CA PRO A 332 -3.50 5.95 -33.28
C PRO A 332 -2.28 6.05 -32.36
N GLU A 333 -1.08 5.88 -32.89
CA GLU A 333 0.15 5.95 -32.11
C GLU A 333 0.42 7.40 -31.70
N ALA A 334 0.13 8.37 -32.57
CA ALA A 334 0.17 9.79 -32.24
C ALA A 334 -0.83 10.16 -31.11
N LEU A 335 -2.04 9.57 -31.11
CA LEU A 335 -3.00 9.73 -30.02
C LEU A 335 -2.52 9.13 -28.69
N GLN A 336 -1.87 7.96 -28.74
CA GLN A 336 -1.28 7.34 -27.55
C GLN A 336 -0.09 8.14 -27.01
N LEU A 337 0.74 8.72 -27.89
CA LEU A 337 1.82 9.62 -27.51
C LEU A 337 1.27 10.86 -26.80
N ALA A 338 0.23 11.48 -27.33
CA ALA A 338 -0.43 12.63 -26.72
C ALA A 338 -1.01 12.29 -25.34
N ALA A 339 -1.61 11.11 -25.18
CA ALA A 339 -2.09 10.62 -23.89
C ALA A 339 -0.94 10.37 -22.90
N ALA A 340 0.18 9.81 -23.35
CA ALA A 340 1.37 9.59 -22.53
C ALA A 340 2.00 10.92 -22.06
N VAL A 341 2.16 11.90 -22.94
CA VAL A 341 2.67 13.25 -22.60
C VAL A 341 1.76 13.94 -21.57
N ASN A 342 0.44 13.86 -21.75
CA ASN A 342 -0.51 14.44 -20.81
C ASN A 342 -0.52 13.72 -19.45
N GLY A 343 -0.34 12.39 -19.44
CA GLY A 343 -0.20 11.62 -18.21
C GLY A 343 1.08 11.94 -17.43
N LEU A 344 2.18 12.26 -18.13
CA LEU A 344 3.46 12.65 -17.52
C LEU A 344 3.42 14.07 -16.90
N ARG A 345 2.55 14.96 -17.38
CA ARG A 345 2.37 16.33 -16.84
C ARG A 345 1.39 16.42 -15.65
N GLY A 346 1.09 15.29 -15.01
CA GLY A 346 0.22 15.24 -13.82
C GLY A 346 -1.28 15.32 -14.11
N GLY A 347 -1.70 15.20 -15.38
CA GLY A 347 -3.11 15.09 -15.74
C GLY A 347 -3.56 13.63 -15.63
N GLY A 348 -4.38 13.31 -14.63
CA GLY A 348 -5.08 12.02 -14.56
C GLY A 348 -5.67 11.67 -15.92
N GLY A 349 -5.26 10.52 -16.47
CA GLY A 349 -5.47 10.15 -17.87
C GLY A 349 -6.89 10.43 -18.34
N ILE A 350 -7.05 11.47 -19.16
CA ILE A 350 -8.28 11.68 -19.91
C ILE A 350 -8.28 10.57 -20.95
N ASP A 351 -9.18 9.59 -20.83
CA ASP A 351 -9.45 8.63 -21.89
C ASP A 351 -10.34 9.34 -22.93
N PRO A 352 -9.74 9.97 -23.96
CA PRO A 352 -10.45 10.88 -24.83
C PRO A 352 -11.42 10.10 -25.73
N ILE A 353 -11.11 8.83 -26.01
CA ILE A 353 -11.97 7.89 -26.73
C ILE A 353 -13.22 7.62 -25.90
N ASN A 354 -13.10 7.39 -24.59
CA ASN A 354 -14.25 7.20 -23.71
C ASN A 354 -15.08 8.48 -23.49
N ALA A 355 -14.46 9.66 -23.52
CA ALA A 355 -15.16 10.94 -23.44
C ALA A 355 -16.03 11.18 -24.71
N ILE A 356 -15.46 10.97 -25.90
CA ILE A 356 -16.17 11.06 -27.18
C ILE A 356 -17.28 10.01 -27.26
N ARG A 357 -16.99 8.76 -26.85
CA ARG A 357 -17.97 7.67 -26.78
C ARG A 357 -19.21 8.07 -25.97
N LYS A 358 -19.01 8.67 -24.79
CA LYS A 358 -20.09 9.12 -23.91
C LYS A 358 -20.85 10.31 -24.51
N ALA A 359 -20.15 11.30 -25.08
CA ALA A 359 -20.77 12.49 -25.66
C ALA A 359 -21.67 12.15 -26.87
N ILE A 360 -21.29 11.17 -27.69
CA ILE A 360 -22.04 10.73 -28.88
C ILE A 360 -23.03 9.59 -28.54
N GLY A 361 -22.99 9.06 -27.30
CA GLY A 361 -23.89 7.99 -26.85
C GLY A 361 -23.67 6.66 -27.57
N LEU A 362 -22.41 6.29 -27.78
CA LEU A 362 -22.00 5.01 -28.35
C LEU A 362 -21.73 3.98 -27.24
N ASP A 363 -22.01 2.71 -27.48
CA ASP A 363 -21.73 1.65 -26.51
C ASP A 363 -20.26 1.19 -26.59
N ARG A 364 -19.70 1.20 -27.80
CA ARG A 364 -18.30 0.87 -28.08
C ARG A 364 -17.71 1.85 -29.09
N LEU A 365 -16.49 2.30 -28.81
CA LEU A 365 -15.66 3.05 -29.75
C LEU A 365 -14.23 2.51 -29.61
N ARG A 366 -13.64 2.03 -30.71
CA ARG A 366 -12.29 1.44 -30.70
C ARG A 366 -11.56 1.72 -32.00
N ILE A 367 -10.25 1.68 -31.94
CA ILE A 367 -9.37 1.78 -33.10
C ILE A 367 -8.93 0.37 -33.49
N LEU A 368 -9.05 0.04 -34.77
CA LEU A 368 -8.57 -1.21 -35.35
C LEU A 368 -7.25 -0.94 -36.08
N PRO A 369 -6.21 -1.80 -35.88
CA PRO A 369 -4.94 -1.67 -36.58
C PRO A 369 -5.13 -1.90 -38.09
N ALA A 370 -4.17 -1.42 -38.88
CA ALA A 370 -4.15 -1.66 -40.32
C ALA A 370 -4.00 -3.17 -40.61
N ASP A 371 -4.67 -3.64 -41.66
CA ASP A 371 -4.62 -5.03 -42.08
C ASP A 371 -4.19 -5.11 -43.55
N ALA A 372 -2.95 -5.56 -43.75
CA ALA A 372 -2.34 -5.70 -45.06
C ALA A 372 -3.04 -6.76 -45.93
N THR A 373 -3.69 -7.76 -45.33
CA THR A 373 -4.39 -8.82 -46.08
C THR A 373 -5.70 -8.33 -46.70
N THR A 374 -6.33 -7.35 -46.08
CA THR A 374 -7.58 -6.73 -46.54
C THR A 374 -7.36 -5.37 -47.20
N ARG A 375 -6.10 -4.91 -47.32
CA ARG A 375 -5.70 -3.56 -47.77
C ARG A 375 -6.43 -2.45 -47.01
N GLN A 376 -6.74 -2.71 -45.75
CA GLN A 376 -7.45 -1.80 -44.88
C GLN A 376 -6.43 -0.94 -44.12
N GLY A 377 -6.58 0.39 -44.19
CA GLY A 377 -5.82 1.29 -43.33
C GLY A 377 -6.24 1.16 -41.86
N THR A 378 -5.62 1.93 -40.97
CA THR A 378 -6.14 2.07 -39.61
C THR A 378 -7.60 2.51 -39.64
N ALA A 379 -8.49 1.79 -38.97
CA ALA A 379 -9.92 2.06 -38.99
C ALA A 379 -10.48 2.40 -37.61
N ILE A 380 -11.50 3.26 -37.59
CA ILE A 380 -12.32 3.56 -36.42
C ILE A 380 -13.54 2.66 -36.47
N ALA A 381 -13.81 1.94 -35.38
CA ALA A 381 -15.00 1.13 -35.19
C ALA A 381 -15.91 1.76 -34.13
N ALA A 382 -17.10 2.20 -34.55
CA ALA A 382 -18.14 2.78 -33.71
C ALA A 382 -19.33 1.82 -33.63
N GLY A 383 -19.71 1.42 -32.42
CA GLY A 383 -20.73 0.40 -32.18
C GLY A 383 -21.79 0.80 -31.17
N LYS A 384 -23.03 0.37 -31.43
CA LYS A 384 -24.20 0.64 -30.60
C LYS A 384 -25.17 -0.54 -30.60
N TYR A 385 -25.73 -0.83 -29.43
CA TYR A 385 -26.88 -1.70 -29.26
C TYR A 385 -28.14 -0.93 -29.62
N ILE A 386 -28.75 -1.31 -30.74
CA ILE A 386 -30.03 -0.76 -31.18
C ILE A 386 -31.16 -1.37 -30.33
N THR A 387 -31.01 -2.63 -29.94
CA THR A 387 -31.90 -3.33 -29.01
C THR A 387 -31.07 -4.20 -28.06
N ARG A 388 -31.73 -4.83 -27.07
CA ARG A 388 -31.08 -5.82 -26.18
C ARG A 388 -30.49 -7.03 -26.92
N ARG A 389 -30.84 -7.24 -28.20
CA ARG A 389 -30.42 -8.38 -29.02
C ARG A 389 -29.75 -7.98 -30.33
N THR A 390 -29.65 -6.69 -30.65
CA THR A 390 -29.14 -6.20 -31.93
C THR A 390 -28.00 -5.23 -31.69
N TYR A 391 -26.79 -5.61 -32.07
CA TYR A 391 -25.59 -4.78 -32.04
C TYR A 391 -25.20 -4.41 -33.47
N VAL A 392 -24.97 -3.11 -33.71
CA VAL A 392 -24.52 -2.59 -34.99
C VAL A 392 -23.18 -1.90 -34.79
N GLU A 393 -22.22 -2.18 -35.65
CA GLU A 393 -20.89 -1.61 -35.64
C GLU A 393 -20.50 -1.15 -37.05
N VAL A 394 -20.08 0.09 -37.16
CA VAL A 394 -19.55 0.68 -38.40
C VAL A 394 -18.05 0.83 -38.23
N ILE A 395 -17.30 0.34 -39.20
CA ILE A 395 -15.84 0.38 -39.29
C ILE A 395 -15.49 1.21 -40.50
N SER A 396 -14.65 2.23 -40.37
CA SER A 396 -14.14 2.97 -41.52
C SER A 396 -12.70 3.43 -41.32
N ASP A 397 -11.89 3.36 -42.38
CA ASP A 397 -10.50 3.85 -42.39
C ASP A 397 -10.35 5.27 -42.93
N GLY A 398 -11.46 5.91 -43.33
CA GLY A 398 -11.45 7.27 -43.91
C GLY A 398 -10.77 7.37 -45.29
N ALA A 399 -10.20 6.29 -45.83
CA ALA A 399 -9.44 6.24 -47.07
C ALA A 399 -10.10 5.37 -48.16
N GLY A 400 -11.32 4.88 -47.91
CA GLY A 400 -12.15 4.17 -48.89
C GLY A 400 -12.71 2.82 -48.40
N TYR A 401 -12.20 2.29 -47.29
CA TYR A 401 -12.79 1.12 -46.63
C TYR A 401 -13.89 1.54 -45.67
N SER A 402 -15.04 0.90 -45.80
CA SER A 402 -16.10 0.91 -44.81
C SER A 402 -16.71 -0.47 -44.69
N ALA A 403 -16.97 -0.91 -43.46
CA ALA A 403 -17.68 -2.14 -43.19
C ALA A 403 -18.74 -1.92 -42.11
N THR A 404 -19.94 -2.45 -42.35
CA THR A 404 -21.02 -2.50 -41.37
C THR A 404 -21.20 -3.94 -40.91
N ARG A 405 -21.10 -4.14 -39.60
CA ARG A 405 -21.31 -5.43 -38.95
C ARG A 405 -22.58 -5.35 -38.12
N VAL A 406 -23.48 -6.29 -38.35
CA VAL A 406 -24.71 -6.46 -37.58
C VAL A 406 -24.67 -7.81 -36.90
N GLU A 407 -24.78 -7.81 -35.58
CA GLU A 407 -24.92 -9.01 -34.78
C GLU A 407 -26.33 -9.06 -34.19
N PHE A 408 -27.06 -10.14 -34.47
CA PHE A 408 -28.38 -10.40 -33.92
C PHE A 408 -28.35 -11.66 -33.06
N GLN A 409 -28.64 -11.50 -31.77
CA GLN A 409 -28.71 -12.59 -30.81
C GLN A 409 -30.09 -13.23 -30.87
N ILE A 410 -30.15 -14.46 -31.37
CA ILE A 410 -31.39 -15.25 -31.47
C ILE A 410 -31.69 -15.85 -30.09
N THR A 411 -30.68 -16.45 -29.46
CA THR A 411 -30.73 -16.99 -28.09
C THR A 411 -29.44 -16.62 -27.34
N ARG A 412 -29.33 -17.00 -26.06
CA ARG A 412 -28.09 -16.79 -25.27
C ARG A 412 -26.86 -17.53 -25.84
N TRP A 413 -27.08 -18.56 -26.65
CA TRP A 413 -26.03 -19.43 -27.20
C TRP A 413 -25.94 -19.37 -28.74
N LEU A 414 -26.82 -18.60 -29.40
CA LEU A 414 -26.90 -18.51 -30.85
C LEU A 414 -26.97 -17.05 -31.32
N SER A 415 -26.03 -16.66 -32.18
CA SER A 415 -25.99 -15.34 -32.79
C SER A 415 -25.82 -15.44 -34.31
N LEU A 416 -26.49 -14.54 -35.03
CA LEU A 416 -26.31 -14.33 -36.46
C LEU A 416 -25.44 -13.10 -36.67
N LEU A 417 -24.34 -13.26 -37.41
CA LEU A 417 -23.44 -12.19 -37.77
C LEU A 417 -23.54 -11.91 -39.26
N SER A 418 -23.84 -10.66 -39.61
CA SER A 418 -23.78 -10.15 -40.98
C SER A 418 -22.68 -9.10 -41.08
N THR A 419 -21.82 -9.20 -42.09
CA THR A 419 -20.83 -8.18 -42.41
C THR A 419 -20.97 -7.78 -43.87
N ILE A 420 -21.10 -6.47 -44.10
CA ILE A 420 -21.15 -5.86 -45.42
C ILE A 420 -19.95 -4.91 -45.52
N SER A 421 -19.11 -5.05 -46.53
CA SER A 421 -17.90 -4.22 -46.73
C SER A 421 -17.86 -3.59 -48.12
N THR A 422 -17.23 -2.42 -48.24
CA THR A 422 -17.09 -1.69 -49.52
C THR A 422 -16.17 -2.39 -50.51
N ILE A 423 -15.27 -3.27 -50.06
CA ILE A 423 -14.34 -4.06 -50.91
C ILE A 423 -14.98 -5.41 -51.33
N GLY A 424 -16.31 -5.45 -51.45
CA GLY A 424 -17.02 -6.51 -52.19
C GLY A 424 -17.15 -7.87 -51.51
N ARG A 425 -16.93 -7.97 -50.19
CA ARG A 425 -17.26 -9.20 -49.43
C ARG A 425 -18.48 -8.95 -48.54
N GLN A 426 -19.61 -9.53 -48.95
CA GLN A 426 -20.77 -9.74 -48.09
C GLN A 426 -20.65 -11.14 -47.51
N SER A 427 -20.73 -11.27 -46.20
CA SER A 427 -20.67 -12.58 -45.53
C SER A 427 -21.70 -12.63 -44.41
N ALA A 428 -22.47 -13.71 -44.37
CA ALA A 428 -23.32 -14.07 -43.24
C ALA A 428 -22.72 -15.30 -42.55
N THR A 429 -22.63 -15.26 -41.23
CA THR A 429 -22.03 -16.34 -40.43
C THR A 429 -22.91 -16.58 -39.21
N VAL A 430 -23.22 -17.84 -38.94
CA VAL A 430 -23.92 -18.25 -37.71
C VAL A 430 -22.88 -18.65 -36.68
N ARG A 431 -22.93 -18.06 -35.49
CA ARG A 431 -22.02 -18.34 -34.38
C ARG A 431 -22.79 -18.98 -33.23
N ILE A 432 -22.29 -20.14 -32.79
CA ILE A 432 -22.75 -20.88 -31.62
C ILE A 432 -21.70 -20.72 -30.53
N SER A 433 -22.09 -20.24 -29.35
CA SER A 433 -21.24 -20.14 -28.16
C SER A 433 -21.79 -21.03 -27.06
N LYS A 434 -20.94 -21.89 -26.48
CA LYS A 434 -21.28 -22.75 -25.35
C LYS A 434 -20.45 -22.29 -24.16
N ASP A 435 -21.09 -21.68 -23.17
CA ASP A 435 -20.47 -21.38 -21.89
C ASP A 435 -20.29 -22.71 -21.12
N TYR A 436 -19.11 -22.92 -20.53
CA TYR A 436 -18.85 -24.01 -19.59
C TYR A 436 -18.94 -23.50 -18.15
#